data_AF-A0A077F3P7-F1
#
_entry.id   AF-A0A077F3P7-F1
#
_cell.length_a   1.000
_cell.length_b   1.000
_cell.length_c   1.000
_cell.angle_alpha   90.00
_cell.angle_beta   90.00
_cell.angle_gamma   90.00
#
_symmetry.space_group_name_H-M   'P 1'
#
loop_
_entity.id
_entity.type
_entity.pdbx_description
1 polymer ?
#
loop_
_entity_poly.entity_id
_entity_poly.type
_entity_poly.pdbx_seq_one_letter_code
_entity_poly.pdbx_strand_id
1 'polypeptide(L)'
;MSTLTVARRKISKTWLIAGSLLAFLASIATVYALILEINTSPSHNSGFFGRWESSYSYPITGGTFTFKGMTEYFQSGKYNVAGTIIDSGTVETKTYQFEYNANGAGSWTADSETLSFTLDNIKTFPKSYILDGQEIPVLLVTKLLGTSIPNLSDVYASGSSGEARIISIEKNEITLETKDPKGKLFTIHSYRQQ
;
A
#
# COMPACT_ATOMS: atom_id res chain seq x y z
N MET A 1 -72.30 -4.60 -26.59
CA MET A 1 -71.04 -5.02 -27.23
C MET A 1 -70.12 -3.81 -27.34
N SER A 2 -69.05 -3.77 -26.55
CA SER A 2 -68.07 -2.68 -26.52
C SER A 2 -66.91 -2.97 -27.47
N THR A 3 -66.71 -2.15 -28.48
CA THR A 3 -65.50 -2.21 -29.33
C THR A 3 -64.45 -1.24 -28.80
N LEU A 4 -63.40 -1.78 -28.19
CA LEU A 4 -62.19 -1.03 -27.83
C LEU A 4 -61.36 -0.77 -29.09
N THR A 5 -61.29 0.49 -29.52
CA THR A 5 -60.43 0.92 -30.61
C THR A 5 -58.99 1.02 -30.10
N VAL A 6 -58.13 0.07 -30.49
CA VAL A 6 -56.69 0.14 -30.22
C VAL A 6 -56.05 1.15 -31.16
N ALA A 7 -55.62 2.29 -30.63
CA ALA A 7 -54.84 3.28 -31.38
C ALA A 7 -53.43 2.73 -31.67
N ARG A 8 -53.16 2.33 -32.93
CA ARG A 8 -51.80 2.02 -33.40
C ARG A 8 -51.01 3.33 -33.52
N ARG A 9 -50.14 3.59 -32.55
CA ARG A 9 -49.20 4.73 -32.57
C ARG A 9 -48.17 4.52 -33.69
N LYS A 10 -48.31 5.24 -34.81
CA LYS A 10 -47.31 5.27 -35.90
C LYS A 10 -46.08 6.03 -35.40
N ILE A 11 -44.99 5.31 -35.14
CA ILE A 11 -43.68 5.92 -34.87
C ILE A 11 -43.18 6.51 -36.18
N SER A 12 -42.94 7.82 -36.23
CA SER A 12 -42.44 8.46 -37.45
C SER A 12 -40.98 8.08 -37.70
N LYS A 13 -40.57 8.07 -38.99
CA LYS A 13 -39.19 7.74 -39.40
C LYS A 13 -38.13 8.60 -38.69
N THR A 14 -38.48 9.82 -38.29
CA THR A 14 -37.64 10.74 -37.51
C THR A 14 -37.33 10.23 -36.10
N TRP A 15 -38.27 9.58 -35.43
CA TRP A 15 -38.04 8.95 -34.11
C TRP A 15 -37.17 7.70 -34.20
N LEU A 16 -37.28 6.95 -35.30
CA LEU A 16 -36.39 5.81 -35.57
C LEU A 16 -34.94 6.26 -35.80
N ILE A 17 -34.73 7.31 -36.60
CA ILE A 17 -33.39 7.88 -36.86
C ILE A 17 -32.78 8.46 -35.58
N ALA A 18 -33.56 9.21 -34.79
CA ALA A 18 -33.10 9.74 -33.51
C ALA A 18 -32.73 8.63 -32.52
N GLY A 19 -33.53 7.56 -32.45
CA GLY A 19 -33.24 6.38 -31.64
C GLY A 19 -31.97 5.66 -32.08
N SER A 20 -31.75 5.51 -33.39
CA SER A 20 -30.53 4.90 -33.94
C SER A 20 -29.27 5.72 -33.66
N LEU A 21 -29.36 7.05 -33.71
CA LEU A 21 -28.24 7.93 -33.39
C LEU A 21 -27.88 7.87 -31.89
N LEU A 22 -28.89 7.84 -31.02
CA LEU A 22 -28.69 7.66 -29.57
C LEU A 22 -28.05 6.31 -29.25
N ALA A 23 -28.50 5.22 -29.88
CA ALA A 23 -27.91 3.89 -29.71
C ALA A 23 -26.44 3.85 -30.20
N PHE A 24 -26.13 4.53 -31.30
CA PHE A 24 -24.77 4.64 -31.82
C PHE A 24 -23.85 5.43 -30.87
N LEU A 25 -24.29 6.60 -30.38
CA LEU A 25 -23.53 7.39 -29.41
C LEU A 25 -23.32 6.63 -28.09
N ALA A 26 -24.33 5.92 -27.61
CA ALA A 26 -24.21 5.05 -26.44
C ALA A 26 -23.16 3.94 -26.67
N SER A 27 -23.14 3.33 -27.86
CA SER A 27 -22.13 2.31 -28.19
C SER A 27 -20.69 2.85 -28.20
N ILE A 28 -20.48 4.08 -28.68
CA ILE A 28 -19.19 4.75 -28.63
C ILE A 28 -18.79 5.07 -27.18
N ALA A 29 -19.74 5.54 -26.36
CA ALA A 29 -19.50 5.78 -24.95
C ALA A 29 -19.16 4.49 -24.18
N THR A 30 -19.81 3.36 -24.49
CA THR A 30 -19.48 2.05 -23.90
C THR A 30 -18.11 1.56 -24.34
N VAL A 31 -17.75 1.70 -25.63
CA VAL A 31 -16.42 1.34 -26.13
C VAL A 31 -15.35 2.25 -25.50
N TYR A 32 -15.62 3.54 -25.35
CA TYR A 32 -14.71 4.48 -24.69
C TYR A 32 -14.56 4.19 -23.19
N ALA A 33 -15.65 3.85 -22.50
CA ALA A 33 -15.62 3.43 -21.11
C ALA A 33 -14.82 2.14 -20.93
N LEU A 34 -14.97 1.15 -21.82
CA LEU A 34 -14.17 -0.08 -21.83
C LEU A 34 -12.69 0.19 -22.13
N ILE A 35 -12.37 1.11 -23.05
CA ILE A 35 -10.99 1.53 -23.33
C ILE A 35 -10.39 2.24 -22.12
N LEU A 36 -11.15 3.11 -21.45
CA LEU A 36 -10.72 3.70 -20.18
C LEU A 36 -10.51 2.62 -19.13
N GLU A 37 -11.45 1.69 -18.94
CA GLU A 37 -11.37 0.62 -17.94
C GLU A 37 -10.19 -0.35 -18.20
N ILE A 38 -9.87 -0.62 -19.48
CA ILE A 38 -8.67 -1.36 -19.90
C ILE A 38 -7.39 -0.55 -19.65
N ASN A 39 -7.41 0.76 -19.89
CA ASN A 39 -6.27 1.66 -19.69
C ASN A 39 -6.11 2.15 -18.23
N THR A 40 -7.12 1.95 -17.38
CA THR A 40 -7.13 2.26 -15.94
C THR A 40 -7.08 1.00 -15.08
N SER A 41 -6.85 -0.17 -15.67
CA SER A 41 -6.44 -1.34 -14.89
C SER A 41 -5.21 -0.90 -14.11
N PRO A 42 -5.21 -0.94 -12.76
CA PRO A 42 -4.14 -0.37 -11.96
C PRO A 42 -2.83 -0.87 -12.53
N SER A 43 -2.02 0.05 -13.06
CA SER A 43 -0.80 -0.35 -13.72
C SER A 43 0.01 -1.05 -12.66
N HIS A 44 0.27 -2.33 -12.84
CA HIS A 44 1.18 -3.08 -11.99
C HIS A 44 2.45 -3.19 -12.79
N ASN A 45 3.29 -2.16 -12.67
CA ASN A 45 4.58 -2.12 -13.36
C ASN A 45 5.36 -3.40 -13.05
N SER A 46 5.60 -4.22 -14.08
CA SER A 46 6.20 -5.56 -13.93
C SER A 46 7.62 -5.51 -13.38
N GLY A 47 8.27 -4.35 -13.43
CA GLY A 47 9.56 -4.12 -12.81
C GLY A 47 9.54 -4.31 -11.29
N PHE A 48 8.40 -4.16 -10.62
CA PHE A 48 8.25 -4.45 -9.19
C PHE A 48 8.10 -5.94 -8.87
N PHE A 49 7.77 -6.80 -9.82
CA PHE A 49 7.43 -8.19 -9.50
C PHE A 49 8.61 -8.94 -8.88
N GLY A 50 8.31 -9.65 -7.79
CA GLY A 50 9.27 -10.45 -7.04
C GLY A 50 9.58 -9.86 -5.67
N ARG A 51 10.72 -10.28 -5.12
CA ARG A 51 11.14 -10.05 -3.73
C ARG A 51 12.26 -9.03 -3.67
N TRP A 52 12.09 -8.03 -2.80
CA TRP A 52 12.99 -6.90 -2.66
C TRP A 52 13.36 -6.66 -1.21
N GLU A 53 14.65 -6.69 -0.93
CA GLU A 53 15.21 -6.40 0.38
C GLU A 53 15.45 -4.91 0.53
N SER A 54 14.94 -4.31 1.60
CA SER A 54 15.12 -2.88 1.90
C SER A 54 15.65 -2.71 3.33
N SER A 55 16.55 -1.75 3.49
CA SER A 55 17.02 -1.28 4.80
C SER A 55 17.03 0.25 4.79
N TYR A 56 16.16 0.87 5.57
CA TYR A 56 16.08 2.33 5.65
C TYR A 56 15.78 2.79 7.08
N SER A 57 16.15 4.03 7.36
CA SER A 57 15.95 4.67 8.65
C SER A 57 15.55 6.13 8.46
N TYR A 58 14.71 6.65 9.35
CA TYR A 58 14.35 8.06 9.39
C TYR A 58 14.11 8.52 10.84
N PRO A 59 14.31 9.81 11.13
CA PRO A 59 14.09 10.35 12.47
C PRO A 59 12.59 10.38 12.80
N ILE A 60 12.26 10.01 14.03
CA ILE A 60 10.93 10.19 14.62
C ILE A 60 11.02 11.12 15.83
N THR A 61 9.90 11.44 16.48
CA THR A 61 9.92 12.21 17.71
C THR A 61 10.59 11.38 18.82
N GLY A 62 11.70 11.88 19.37
CA GLY A 62 12.43 11.21 20.46
C GLY A 62 13.37 10.09 20.05
N GLY A 63 13.49 9.80 18.75
CA GLY A 63 14.26 8.63 18.30
C GLY A 63 14.43 8.50 16.78
N THR A 64 14.73 7.28 16.36
CA THR A 64 14.91 6.85 14.97
C THR A 64 14.10 5.59 14.73
N PHE A 65 13.32 5.59 13.66
CA PHE A 65 12.70 4.39 13.13
C PHE A 65 13.66 3.76 12.12
N THR A 66 13.82 2.44 12.18
CA THR A 66 14.55 1.66 11.19
C THR A 66 13.74 0.45 10.78
N PHE A 67 13.66 0.19 9.48
CA PHE A 67 13.10 -1.04 8.93
C PHE A 67 14.18 -1.80 8.18
N LYS A 68 14.23 -3.12 8.38
CA LYS A 68 15.06 -4.05 7.64
C LYS A 68 14.21 -5.25 7.27
N GLY A 69 14.00 -5.50 5.98
CA GLY A 69 13.13 -6.60 5.60
C GLY A 69 12.95 -6.77 4.11
N MET A 70 12.02 -7.65 3.78
CA MET A 70 11.69 -8.08 2.43
C MET A 70 10.26 -7.66 2.10
N THR A 71 10.05 -7.13 0.90
CA THR A 71 8.73 -6.92 0.31
C THR A 71 8.60 -7.75 -0.96
N GLU A 72 7.52 -8.52 -1.07
CA GLU A 72 7.19 -9.32 -2.26
C GLU A 72 5.99 -8.70 -2.96
N TYR A 73 6.15 -8.27 -4.21
CA TYR A 73 5.07 -7.74 -5.04
C TYR A 73 4.56 -8.79 -6.02
N PHE A 74 3.26 -9.05 -5.97
CA PHE A 74 2.57 -10.02 -6.83
C PHE A 74 1.86 -9.32 -8.00
N GLN A 75 1.79 -10.01 -9.14
CA GLN A 75 1.06 -9.54 -10.33
C GLN A 75 -0.43 -9.27 -10.05
N SER A 76 -1.00 -9.88 -9.02
CA SER A 76 -2.39 -9.66 -8.59
C SER A 76 -2.64 -8.29 -7.94
N GLY A 77 -1.62 -7.45 -7.82
CA GLY A 77 -1.71 -6.18 -7.09
C GLY A 77 -1.69 -6.34 -5.58
N LYS A 78 -1.29 -7.52 -5.08
CA LYS A 78 -1.05 -7.77 -3.65
C LYS A 78 0.43 -7.73 -3.34
N TYR A 79 0.77 -7.40 -2.10
CA TYR A 79 2.14 -7.50 -1.59
C TYR A 79 2.16 -8.13 -0.20
N ASN A 80 3.29 -8.76 0.13
CA ASN A 80 3.63 -9.19 1.48
C ASN A 80 4.90 -8.45 1.92
N VAL A 81 4.98 -8.12 3.21
CA VAL A 81 6.18 -7.55 3.82
C VAL A 81 6.54 -8.33 5.08
N ALA A 82 7.81 -8.64 5.24
CA ALA A 82 8.34 -9.29 6.44
C ALA A 82 9.68 -8.68 6.82
N GLY A 83 9.90 -8.37 8.09
CA GLY A 83 11.14 -7.72 8.50
C GLY A 83 11.27 -7.48 9.99
N THR A 84 12.30 -6.74 10.36
CA THR A 84 12.51 -6.20 11.70
C THR A 84 12.29 -4.69 11.68
N ILE A 85 11.46 -4.19 12.59
CA ILE A 85 11.35 -2.78 12.92
C ILE A 85 12.19 -2.54 14.17
N ILE A 86 12.97 -1.46 14.16
CA ILE A 86 13.76 -1.00 15.29
C ILE A 86 13.36 0.44 15.60
N ASP A 87 12.86 0.66 16.80
CA ASP A 87 12.63 1.98 17.38
C ASP A 87 13.72 2.22 18.43
N SER A 88 14.53 3.25 18.25
CA SER A 88 15.61 3.58 19.19
C SER A 88 15.69 5.06 19.45
N GLY A 89 16.17 5.43 20.63
CA GLY A 89 16.26 6.83 21.00
C GLY A 89 16.77 7.03 22.42
N THR A 90 16.50 8.22 22.94
CA THR A 90 16.86 8.58 24.31
C THR A 90 15.64 9.22 24.97
N VAL A 91 15.25 8.67 26.12
CA VAL A 91 14.22 9.25 27.00
C VAL A 91 14.91 9.68 28.29
N GLU A 92 14.73 10.95 28.65
CA GLU A 92 15.47 11.61 29.73
C GLU A 92 16.99 11.51 29.50
N THR A 93 17.67 10.60 30.18
CA THR A 93 19.11 10.31 30.05
C THR A 93 19.40 8.88 29.64
N LYS A 94 18.35 8.08 29.38
CA LYS A 94 18.46 6.65 29.12
C LYS A 94 18.28 6.32 27.66
N THR A 95 19.18 5.49 27.12
CA THR A 95 19.03 5.01 25.75
C THR A 95 18.07 3.83 25.72
N TYR A 96 17.28 3.74 24.66
CA TYR A 96 16.41 2.61 24.41
C TYR A 96 16.56 2.11 22.98
N GLN A 97 16.36 0.80 22.80
CA GLN A 97 16.20 0.15 21.50
C GLN A 97 15.18 -0.98 21.65
N PHE A 98 14.11 -0.90 20.87
CA PHE A 98 13.05 -1.89 20.82
C PHE A 98 13.00 -2.49 19.42
N GLU A 99 13.16 -3.81 19.33
CA GLU A 99 13.05 -4.54 18.08
C GLU A 99 11.75 -5.34 18.02
N TYR A 100 11.11 -5.32 16.86
CA TYR A 100 9.89 -6.07 16.58
C TYR A 100 10.06 -6.83 15.27
N ASN A 101 9.68 -8.10 15.25
CA ASN A 101 9.40 -8.79 14.00
C ASN A 101 8.07 -8.29 13.46
N ALA A 102 8.01 -7.93 12.18
CA ALA A 102 6.82 -7.44 11.51
C ALA A 102 6.48 -8.32 10.31
N ASN A 103 5.20 -8.68 10.17
CA ASN A 103 4.65 -9.37 9.01
C ASN A 103 3.37 -8.64 8.58
N GLY A 104 3.34 -8.15 7.35
CA GLY A 104 2.20 -7.42 6.81
C GLY A 104 1.82 -7.88 5.42
N ALA A 105 0.61 -7.52 5.03
CA ALA A 105 0.10 -7.75 3.68
C ALA A 105 -0.80 -6.59 3.28
N GLY A 106 -0.91 -6.36 1.97
CA GLY A 106 -1.69 -5.27 1.43
C GLY A 106 -1.86 -5.33 -0.07
N SER A 107 -2.33 -4.24 -0.65
CA SER A 107 -2.39 -4.02 -2.10
C SER A 107 -1.44 -2.92 -2.55
N TRP A 108 -0.98 -3.01 -3.79
CA TRP A 108 -0.10 -2.03 -4.41
C TRP A 108 -0.50 -1.81 -5.87
N THR A 109 -0.15 -0.63 -6.37
CA THR A 109 -0.27 -0.23 -7.78
C THR A 109 0.92 0.66 -8.12
N ALA A 110 1.44 0.61 -9.35
CA ALA A 110 2.55 1.45 -9.76
C ALA A 110 2.47 1.86 -11.23
N ASP A 111 2.50 3.15 -11.51
CA ASP A 111 2.68 3.67 -12.87
C ASP A 111 4.17 3.89 -13.18
N SER A 112 4.50 4.84 -14.05
CA SER A 112 5.88 5.21 -14.38
C SER A 112 6.54 6.12 -13.34
N GLU A 113 5.76 6.79 -12.50
CA GLU A 113 6.22 7.86 -11.59
C GLU A 113 5.93 7.57 -10.12
N THR A 114 4.90 6.80 -9.81
CA THR A 114 4.36 6.64 -8.47
C THR A 114 4.07 5.18 -8.16
N LEU A 115 4.54 4.73 -6.99
CA LEU A 115 4.09 3.53 -6.31
C LEU A 115 3.08 3.94 -5.24
N SER A 116 1.87 3.39 -5.29
CA SER A 116 0.86 3.50 -4.23
C SER A 116 0.72 2.15 -3.53
N PHE A 117 0.57 2.17 -2.21
CA PHE A 117 0.32 0.96 -1.42
C PHE A 117 -0.74 1.21 -0.36
N THR A 118 -1.46 0.16 0.00
CA THR A 118 -2.43 0.14 1.10
C THR A 118 -2.16 -1.08 1.95
N LEU A 119 -1.94 -0.85 3.24
CA LEU A 119 -1.69 -1.90 4.23
C LEU A 119 -3.03 -2.49 4.69
N ASP A 120 -3.32 -3.72 4.29
CA ASP A 120 -4.54 -4.41 4.73
C ASP A 120 -4.41 -4.84 6.19
N ASN A 121 -3.24 -5.38 6.58
CA ASN A 121 -2.97 -5.82 7.94
C ASN A 121 -1.46 -5.89 8.22
N ILE A 122 -1.08 -5.69 9.48
CA ILE A 122 0.28 -5.96 9.98
C ILE A 122 0.21 -6.61 11.36
N LYS A 123 1.02 -7.63 11.56
CA LYS A 123 1.27 -8.27 12.86
C LYS A 123 2.69 -8.00 13.28
N THR A 124 2.87 -7.46 14.47
CA THR A 124 4.19 -7.30 15.07
C THR A 124 4.33 -8.09 16.37
N PHE A 125 5.54 -8.58 16.59
CA PHE A 125 5.92 -9.37 17.75
C PHE A 125 7.21 -8.80 18.32
N PRO A 126 7.23 -8.44 19.61
CA PRO A 126 8.47 -8.01 20.25
C PRO A 126 9.56 -9.06 20.12
N LYS A 127 10.76 -8.61 19.79
CA LYS A 127 11.95 -9.45 19.60
C LYS A 127 12.99 -9.20 20.69
N SER A 128 13.33 -7.94 20.95
CA SER A 128 14.24 -7.55 22.02
C SER A 128 13.92 -6.15 22.55
N TYR A 129 14.22 -5.95 23.82
CA TYR A 129 14.15 -4.65 24.48
C TYR A 129 15.49 -4.36 25.15
N ILE A 130 16.13 -3.27 24.78
CA ILE A 130 17.41 -2.85 25.35
C ILE A 130 17.21 -1.48 25.98
N LEU A 131 17.53 -1.34 27.26
CA LEU A 131 17.56 -0.05 27.99
C LEU A 131 18.94 0.15 28.60
N ASP A 132 19.60 1.27 28.31
CA ASP A 132 20.97 1.58 28.78
C ASP A 132 21.97 0.44 28.52
N GLY A 133 21.83 -0.22 27.36
CA GLY A 133 22.67 -1.35 26.98
C GLY A 133 22.35 -2.68 27.69
N GLN A 134 21.37 -2.71 28.60
CA GLN A 134 20.90 -3.93 29.24
C GLN A 134 19.69 -4.49 28.50
N GLU A 135 19.79 -5.76 28.10
CA GLU A 135 18.66 -6.49 27.54
C GLU A 135 17.64 -6.81 28.64
N ILE A 136 16.39 -6.46 28.39
CA ILE A 136 15.25 -6.76 29.24
C ILE A 136 14.45 -7.88 28.57
N PRO A 137 14.25 -9.03 29.25
CA PRO A 137 13.48 -10.12 28.68
C PRO A 137 12.06 -9.69 28.31
N VAL A 138 11.65 -9.94 27.07
CA VAL A 138 10.30 -9.64 26.56
C VAL A 138 9.20 -10.21 27.46
N LEU A 139 9.40 -11.44 27.94
CA LEU A 139 8.46 -12.12 28.85
C LEU A 139 8.35 -11.42 30.20
N LEU A 140 9.43 -10.80 30.70
CA LEU A 140 9.41 -10.04 31.95
C LEU A 140 8.57 -8.78 31.78
N VAL A 141 8.80 -8.04 30.70
CA VAL A 141 8.01 -6.84 30.36
C VAL A 141 6.52 -7.18 30.24
N THR A 142 6.19 -8.24 29.51
CA THR A 142 4.81 -8.69 29.32
C THR A 142 4.14 -9.09 30.64
N LYS A 143 4.85 -9.78 31.52
CA LYS A 143 4.34 -10.17 32.85
C LYS A 143 4.12 -8.97 33.78
N LEU A 144 5.00 -7.97 33.72
CA LEU A 144 4.94 -6.79 34.60
C LEU A 144 3.88 -5.80 34.17
N LEU A 145 3.73 -5.56 32.86
CA LEU A 145 2.83 -4.54 32.33
C LEU A 145 1.44 -5.10 32.00
N GLY A 146 1.25 -6.42 31.98
CA GLY A 146 -0.01 -7.07 31.60
C GLY A 146 -0.32 -6.99 30.09
N THR A 147 0.39 -6.13 29.37
CA THR A 147 0.44 -6.02 27.91
C THR A 147 1.90 -6.05 27.47
N SER A 148 2.18 -6.43 26.23
CA SER A 148 3.46 -6.01 25.63
C SER A 148 3.51 -4.47 25.59
N ILE A 149 4.71 -3.88 25.57
CA ILE A 149 4.92 -2.50 25.06
C ILE A 149 4.09 -2.34 23.76
N PRO A 150 3.53 -1.14 23.46
CA PRO A 150 2.53 -0.97 22.39
C PRO A 150 2.84 -1.84 21.19
N ASN A 151 1.95 -2.77 20.88
CA ASN A 151 2.13 -3.60 19.69
C ASN A 151 2.07 -2.62 18.52
N LEU A 152 3.14 -2.55 17.70
CA LEU A 152 3.16 -1.61 16.58
C LEU A 152 1.98 -1.84 15.63
N SER A 153 1.43 -3.06 15.60
CA SER A 153 0.18 -3.37 14.92
C SER A 153 -1.02 -2.52 15.36
N ASP A 154 -1.09 -2.12 16.63
CA ASP A 154 -2.18 -1.29 17.15
C ASP A 154 -2.04 0.17 16.69
N VAL A 155 -0.84 0.55 16.25
CA VAL A 155 -0.53 1.91 15.76
C VAL A 155 -0.79 2.02 14.26
N TYR A 156 -0.58 0.95 13.49
CA TYR A 156 -0.86 0.93 12.05
C TYR A 156 -2.29 0.51 11.78
N ALA A 157 -3.15 1.49 11.48
CA ALA A 157 -4.53 1.22 11.11
C ALA A 157 -4.62 0.41 9.81
N SER A 158 -5.48 -0.60 9.79
CA SER A 158 -5.86 -1.30 8.56
C SER A 158 -6.44 -0.31 7.55
N GLY A 159 -6.02 -0.43 6.29
CA GLY A 159 -6.37 0.51 5.23
C GLY A 159 -5.49 1.77 5.19
N SER A 160 -4.45 1.87 6.02
CA SER A 160 -3.48 2.97 5.89
C SER A 160 -2.79 2.88 4.53
N SER A 161 -2.76 3.99 3.81
CA SER A 161 -2.15 4.07 2.49
C SER A 161 -0.95 5.02 2.49
N GLY A 162 -0.04 4.78 1.55
CA GLY A 162 1.10 5.64 1.31
C GLY A 162 1.50 5.63 -0.16
N GLU A 163 2.31 6.62 -0.51
CA GLU A 163 2.83 6.81 -1.85
C GLU A 163 4.35 7.03 -1.79
N ALA A 164 5.03 6.55 -2.82
CA ALA A 164 6.43 6.82 -3.06
C ALA A 164 6.65 7.15 -4.53
N ARG A 165 7.48 8.16 -4.78
CA ARG A 165 7.92 8.52 -6.12
C ARG A 165 8.95 7.52 -6.60
N ILE A 166 8.74 6.98 -7.79
CA ILE A 166 9.66 6.06 -8.46
C ILE A 166 10.82 6.88 -9.02
N ILE A 167 12.03 6.63 -8.55
CA ILE A 167 13.26 7.24 -9.07
C ILE A 167 13.85 6.37 -10.17
N SER A 168 13.97 5.07 -9.90
CA SER A 168 14.43 4.09 -10.87
C SER A 168 13.90 2.69 -10.55
N ILE A 169 13.72 1.90 -11.61
CA ILE A 169 13.45 0.46 -11.52
C ILE A 169 14.42 -0.22 -12.46
N GLU A 170 15.42 -0.88 -11.87
CA GLU A 170 16.40 -1.67 -12.58
C GLU A 170 16.18 -3.16 -12.32
N LYS A 171 16.94 -4.02 -13.01
CA LYS A 171 16.80 -5.48 -12.88
C LYS A 171 16.98 -5.93 -11.41
N ASN A 172 17.93 -5.33 -10.70
CA ASN A 172 18.35 -5.77 -9.36
C ASN A 172 18.17 -4.71 -8.27
N GLU A 173 17.68 -3.51 -8.61
CA GLU A 173 17.51 -2.40 -7.66
C GLU A 173 16.27 -1.58 -7.99
N ILE A 174 15.51 -1.21 -6.96
CA ILE A 174 14.45 -0.20 -7.03
C ILE A 174 14.84 0.94 -6.11
N THR A 175 14.76 2.16 -6.64
CA THR A 175 14.96 3.39 -5.86
C THR A 175 13.64 4.15 -5.77
N LEU A 176 13.18 4.37 -4.55
CA LEU A 176 11.95 5.12 -4.25
C LEU A 176 12.27 6.33 -3.40
N GLU A 177 11.57 7.44 -3.61
CA GLU A 177 11.59 8.60 -2.72
C GLU A 177 10.25 8.73 -2.00
N THR A 178 10.28 8.88 -0.68
CA THR A 178 9.08 9.07 0.13
C THR A 178 9.34 10.08 1.24
N LYS A 179 8.33 10.36 2.07
CA LYS A 179 8.38 11.35 3.15
C LYS A 179 8.39 10.66 4.51
N ASP A 180 9.21 11.17 5.42
CA ASP A 180 9.12 10.82 6.84
C ASP A 180 7.85 11.44 7.47
N PRO A 181 7.51 11.10 8.73
CA PRO A 181 6.34 11.69 9.41
C PRO A 181 6.37 13.21 9.56
N LYS A 182 7.52 13.87 9.35
CA LYS A 182 7.69 15.34 9.37
C LYS A 182 7.64 15.93 7.96
N GLY A 183 7.39 15.13 6.94
CA GLY A 183 7.33 15.54 5.54
C GLY A 183 8.69 15.66 4.85
N LYS A 184 9.79 15.28 5.51
CA LYS A 184 11.13 15.35 4.91
C LYS A 184 11.33 14.17 3.96
N LEU A 185 11.85 14.47 2.77
CA LEU A 185 12.12 13.45 1.77
C LEU A 185 13.32 12.58 2.17
N PHE A 186 13.21 11.28 1.90
CA PHE A 186 14.30 10.32 1.97
C PHE A 186 14.13 9.24 0.91
N THR A 187 15.24 8.58 0.58
CA THR A 187 15.30 7.56 -0.46
C THR A 187 15.36 6.16 0.16
N ILE A 188 14.61 5.23 -0.42
CA ILE A 188 14.64 3.81 -0.11
C ILE A 188 15.26 3.09 -1.30
N HIS A 189 16.37 2.40 -1.03
CA HIS A 189 16.97 1.45 -1.96
C HIS A 189 16.50 0.06 -1.61
N SER A 190 16.03 -0.68 -2.62
CA SER A 190 15.58 -2.06 -2.46
C SER A 190 16.27 -2.95 -3.47
N TYR A 191 16.86 -4.05 -3.00
CA TYR A 191 17.66 -4.95 -3.83
C TYR A 191 16.93 -6.25 -4.07
N ARG A 192 16.96 -6.75 -5.31
CA ARG A 192 16.28 -8.00 -5.66
C ARG A 192 16.93 -9.17 -4.93
N GLN A 193 16.11 -10.03 -4.31
CA GLN A 193 16.59 -11.27 -3.72
C GLN A 193 17.13 -12.19 -4.83
N GLN A 194 18.37 -12.67 -4.66
CA GLN A 194 19.01 -13.63 -5.57
C GLN A 194 18.44 -15.05 -5.39
#